data_AF-A0A257A7M9-F1
#
_entry.id   AF-A0A257A7M9-F1
#
_cell.length_a   1.000
_cell.length_b   1.000
_cell.length_c   1.000
_cell.angle_alpha   90.00
_cell.angle_beta   90.00
_cell.angle_gamma   90.00
#
_symmetry.space_group_name_H-M   'P 1'
#
loop_
_entity.id
_entity.type
_entity.pdbx_description
1 polymer ?
#
loop_
_entity_poly.entity_id
_entity_poly.type
_entity_poly.pdbx_seq_one_letter_code
_entity_poly.pdbx_strand_id
1 'polypeptide(L)'
;MISKAFEVADHVIIGVMKDNALEKLHKICRENIEPYERRVKKLLTYISELLNIYTKKTFKIVSISGPYDIVLEENNVDYIIVSDETLPRAVMINILRRQRKMKEIKVIIVPIVRDNQGRPISSHRFRIGEIQ
;
A
#
# COMPACT_ATOMS: atom_id res chain seq x y z
N MET A 1 0.74 1.07 -8.71
CA MET A 1 1.21 1.70 -7.44
C MET A 1 2.58 1.21 -7.03
N ILE A 2 2.80 -0.10 -6.81
CA ILE A 2 4.11 -0.63 -6.38
C ILE A 2 5.23 -0.30 -7.38
N SER A 3 5.00 -0.48 -8.68
CA SER A 3 5.96 -0.11 -9.73
C SER A 3 6.42 1.35 -9.63
N LYS A 4 5.50 2.27 -9.32
CA LYS A 4 5.82 3.69 -9.11
C LYS A 4 6.75 3.90 -7.91
N ALA A 5 6.61 3.10 -6.85
CA ALA A 5 7.53 3.17 -5.72
C ALA A 5 8.96 2.79 -6.11
N PHE A 6 9.13 1.74 -6.92
CA PHE A 6 10.43 1.33 -7.46
C PHE A 6 11.02 2.32 -8.47
N GLU A 7 10.18 3.05 -9.20
CA GLU A 7 10.60 4.12 -10.12
C GLU A 7 11.23 5.30 -9.36
N VAL A 8 10.66 5.70 -8.22
CA VAL A 8 11.01 6.97 -7.55
C VAL A 8 11.92 6.85 -6.33
N ALA A 9 12.08 5.66 -5.75
CA ALA A 9 12.84 5.46 -4.52
C ALA A 9 13.88 4.34 -4.68
N ASP A 10 14.98 4.39 -3.92
CA ASP A 10 16.02 3.35 -3.89
C ASP A 10 15.70 2.20 -2.92
N HIS A 11 14.98 2.52 -1.85
CA HIS A 11 14.54 1.59 -0.81
C HIS A 11 13.01 1.66 -0.68
N VAL A 12 12.32 0.55 -0.92
CA VAL A 12 10.85 0.49 -0.90
C VAL A 12 10.36 -0.28 0.33
N ILE A 13 9.49 0.34 1.12
CA ILE A 13 8.81 -0.32 2.25
C ILE A 13 7.38 -0.63 1.84
N ILE A 14 6.98 -1.90 1.93
CA ILE A 14 5.62 -2.33 1.56
C ILE A 14 4.93 -2.90 2.79
N GLY A 15 3.96 -2.14 3.30
CA GLY A 15 3.09 -2.56 4.40
C GLY A 15 2.01 -3.52 3.94
N VAL A 16 1.99 -4.73 4.50
CA VAL A 16 0.96 -5.73 4.23
C VAL A 16 0.20 -6.01 5.52
N MET A 17 -1.12 -5.79 5.50
CA MET A 17 -1.92 -5.90 6.72
C MET A 17 -1.97 -7.33 7.24
N LYS A 18 -1.80 -7.57 8.55
CA LYS A 18 -1.92 -8.88 9.20
C LYS A 18 -3.37 -9.36 9.20
N ASP A 19 -3.57 -10.68 9.21
CA ASP A 19 -4.91 -11.28 9.20
C ASP A 19 -5.71 -10.91 10.46
N ASN A 20 -5.10 -11.00 11.65
CA ASN A 20 -5.72 -10.60 12.91
C ASN A 20 -6.14 -9.11 12.96
N ALA A 21 -5.43 -8.25 12.23
CA ALA A 21 -5.76 -6.82 12.14
C ALA A 21 -6.90 -6.57 11.16
N LEU A 22 -6.97 -7.36 10.08
CA LEU A 22 -8.12 -7.35 9.19
C LEU A 22 -9.40 -7.72 9.94
N GLU A 23 -9.30 -8.48 11.05
CA GLU A 23 -10.47 -8.87 11.82
C GLU A 23 -11.21 -7.72 12.48
N LYS A 24 -10.46 -6.67 12.80
CA LYS A 24 -10.97 -5.45 13.41
C LYS A 24 -11.54 -4.49 12.37
N LEU A 25 -11.36 -4.79 11.08
CA LEU A 25 -11.90 -3.99 9.99
C LEU A 25 -13.23 -4.57 9.52
N HIS A 26 -14.25 -3.71 9.46
CA HIS A 26 -15.57 -4.04 8.93
C HIS A 26 -15.54 -4.02 7.39
N LYS A 27 -14.73 -4.90 6.80
CA LYS A 27 -14.60 -5.04 5.33
C LYS A 27 -15.70 -5.94 4.79
N ILE A 28 -16.37 -5.50 3.72
CA ILE A 28 -17.31 -6.33 2.96
C ILE A 28 -16.57 -7.50 2.31
N CYS A 29 -17.18 -8.69 2.36
CA CYS A 29 -16.65 -9.96 1.88
C CYS A 29 -15.23 -10.23 2.37
N ARG A 30 -14.99 -10.06 3.68
CA ARG A 30 -13.64 -10.23 4.25
C ARG A 30 -13.18 -11.67 4.21
N GLU A 31 -14.12 -12.62 4.24
CA GLU A 31 -13.91 -14.05 4.09
C GLU A 31 -13.23 -14.39 2.76
N ASN A 32 -13.38 -13.51 1.75
CA ASN A 32 -12.71 -13.63 0.46
C ASN A 32 -11.32 -12.97 0.43
N ILE A 33 -10.84 -12.38 1.54
CA ILE A 33 -9.47 -11.87 1.62
C ILE A 33 -8.53 -13.06 1.83
N GLU A 34 -7.54 -13.17 0.95
CA GLU A 34 -6.53 -14.22 1.08
C GLU A 34 -5.70 -14.07 2.37
N PRO A 35 -5.25 -15.18 2.99
CA PRO A 35 -4.35 -15.14 4.13
C PRO A 35 -3.08 -14.32 3.84
N TYR A 36 -2.50 -13.75 4.89
CA TYR A 36 -1.30 -12.92 4.83
C TYR A 36 -0.19 -13.53 3.99
N GLU A 37 0.11 -14.81 4.23
CA GLU A 37 1.16 -15.53 3.51
C GLU A 37 0.90 -15.61 2.00
N ARG A 38 -0.35 -15.86 1.59
CA ARG A 38 -0.72 -15.89 0.16
C ARG A 38 -0.60 -14.51 -0.47
N ARG A 39 -1.03 -13.45 0.24
CA ARG A 39 -0.90 -12.06 -0.21
C ARG A 39 0.56 -11.66 -0.37
N VAL A 40 1.41 -12.01 0.60
CA VAL A 40 2.85 -11.77 0.54
C VAL A 40 3.51 -12.55 -0.59
N LYS A 41 3.15 -13.83 -0.78
CA LYS A 41 3.70 -14.66 -1.86
C LYS A 41 3.42 -14.06 -3.24
N LYS A 42 2.16 -13.67 -3.51
CA LYS A 42 1.78 -13.00 -4.77
C LYS A 42 2.53 -11.68 -4.97
N LEU A 43 2.66 -10.90 -3.89
CA LEU A 43 3.41 -9.65 -3.92
C LEU A 43 4.89 -9.88 -4.24
N LEU A 44 5.52 -10.89 -3.64
CA LEU A 44 6.91 -11.26 -3.91
C LEU A 44 7.12 -11.68 -5.37
N THR A 45 6.19 -12.45 -5.95
CA THR A 45 6.23 -12.80 -7.38
C THR A 45 6.25 -11.52 -8.23
N TYR A 46 5.31 -10.60 -8.01
CA TYR A 46 5.26 -9.35 -8.77
C TYR A 46 6.51 -8.46 -8.55
N ILE A 47 7.03 -8.38 -7.33
CA ILE A 47 8.26 -7.62 -7.05
C ILE A 47 9.46 -8.24 -7.75
N SER A 48 9.53 -9.58 -7.84
CA SER A 48 10.63 -10.25 -8.54
C SER A 48 10.70 -9.85 -10.03
N GLU A 49 9.54 -9.67 -10.66
CA GLU A 49 9.44 -9.16 -12.04
C GLU A 49 9.93 -7.71 -12.12
N LEU A 50 9.55 -6.87 -11.15
CA LEU A 50 10.02 -5.49 -11.09
C LEU A 50 11.52 -5.38 -10.88
N LEU A 51 12.13 -6.26 -10.09
CA LEU A 51 13.58 -6.24 -9.85
C LEU A 51 14.41 -6.59 -11.08
N ASN A 52 13.84 -7.29 -12.07
CA ASN A 52 14.49 -7.49 -13.37
C ASN A 52 14.62 -6.17 -14.15
N ILE A 53 13.71 -5.22 -13.92
CA ILE A 53 13.71 -3.88 -14.54
C ILE A 53 14.52 -2.90 -13.68
N TYR A 54 14.32 -2.95 -12.36
CA TYR A 54 14.87 -2.01 -11.38
C TYR A 54 15.99 -2.67 -10.55
N THR A 55 17.05 -3.08 -11.22
CA THR A 55 18.08 -4.01 -10.68
C THR A 55 18.87 -3.50 -9.47
N LYS A 56 18.94 -2.19 -9.24
CA LYS A 56 19.67 -1.57 -8.12
C LYS A 56 18.81 -1.23 -6.91
N LYS A 57 17.50 -1.52 -6.98
CA LYS A 57 16.53 -1.16 -5.94
C LYS A 57 16.45 -2.25 -4.89
N THR A 58 16.09 -1.86 -3.68
CA THR A 58 15.86 -2.80 -2.57
C THR A 58 14.46 -2.62 -2.00
N PHE A 59 13.97 -3.65 -1.31
CA PHE A 59 12.65 -3.58 -0.68
C PHE A 59 12.59 -4.36 0.63
N LYS A 60 11.67 -3.96 1.50
CA LYS A 60 11.25 -4.75 2.67
C LYS A 60 9.73 -4.85 2.71
N ILE A 61 9.22 -6.07 2.91
CA ILE A 61 7.82 -6.30 3.24
C ILE A 61 7.71 -6.31 4.74
N VAL A 62 6.77 -5.53 5.27
CA VAL A 62 6.55 -5.39 6.70
C VAL A 62 5.08 -5.63 7.00
N SER A 63 4.84 -6.42 8.05
CA SER A 63 3.50 -6.72 8.50
C SER A 63 2.95 -5.54 9.30
N ILE A 64 1.76 -5.05 8.95
CA ILE A 64 1.11 -3.92 9.63
C ILE A 64 -0.20 -4.35 10.28
N SER A 65 -0.53 -3.74 11.40
CA SER A 65 -1.83 -3.87 12.08
C SER A 65 -2.73 -2.66 11.82
N GLY A 66 -2.19 -1.58 11.26
CA GLY A 66 -2.94 -0.38 10.92
C GLY A 66 -2.25 0.47 9.84
N PRO A 67 -2.95 1.48 9.32
CA PRO A 67 -2.43 2.37 8.26
C PRO A 67 -1.32 3.30 8.74
N TYR A 68 -1.05 3.39 10.05
CA TYR A 68 -0.13 4.36 10.65
C TYR A 68 1.13 3.73 11.25
N ASP A 69 1.18 2.40 11.41
CA ASP A 69 2.18 1.68 12.21
C ASP A 69 3.63 2.08 11.86
N ILE A 70 4.00 2.03 10.58
CA ILE A 70 5.39 2.28 10.17
C ILE A 70 5.68 3.78 10.03
N VAL A 71 4.73 4.51 9.44
CA VAL A 71 4.94 5.89 9.01
C VAL A 71 4.96 6.90 10.16
N LEU A 72 4.65 6.48 11.39
CA LEU A 72 4.78 7.30 12.59
C LEU A 72 5.94 6.87 13.50
N GLU A 73 6.67 5.82 13.13
CA GLU A 73 7.84 5.30 13.85
C GLU A 73 9.13 5.52 13.03
N GLU A 74 9.04 5.38 11.70
CA GLU A 74 10.17 5.59 10.80
C GLU A 74 10.36 7.09 10.50
N ASN A 75 11.52 7.61 10.92
CA ASN A 75 11.89 9.01 10.66
C ASN A 75 12.42 9.19 9.23
N ASN A 76 13.00 8.14 8.64
CA ASN A 76 13.66 8.20 7.35
C ASN A 76 12.73 7.72 6.23
N VAL A 77 11.60 8.42 6.04
CA VAL A 77 10.69 8.21 4.92
C VAL A 77 10.57 9.50 4.11
N ASP A 78 11.07 9.48 2.88
CA ASP A 78 10.98 10.65 1.98
C ASP A 78 9.64 10.74 1.26
N TYR A 79 9.07 9.59 0.88
CA TYR A 79 7.87 9.51 0.05
C TYR A 79 6.82 8.54 0.61
N ILE A 80 5.55 8.88 0.44
CA ILE A 80 4.42 7.95 0.57
C ILE A 80 3.66 7.92 -0.76
N ILE A 81 3.51 6.71 -1.30
CA ILE A 81 2.79 6.47 -2.56
C ILE A 81 1.36 6.08 -2.23
N VAL A 82 0.39 6.83 -2.76
CA VAL A 82 -1.03 6.61 -2.50
C VAL A 82 -1.84 6.64 -3.79
N SER A 83 -3.05 6.07 -3.75
CA SER A 83 -4.07 6.32 -4.76
C SER A 83 -4.95 7.50 -4.33
N ASP A 84 -5.83 7.93 -5.23
CA ASP A 84 -6.88 8.92 -4.90
C ASP A 84 -7.72 8.46 -3.69
N GLU A 85 -8.01 7.16 -3.59
CA GLU A 85 -8.77 6.55 -2.48
C GLU A 85 -8.03 6.65 -1.14
N THR A 86 -6.69 6.54 -1.14
CA THR A 86 -5.90 6.54 0.09
C THR A 86 -5.21 7.88 0.38
N LEU A 87 -5.39 8.90 -0.46
CA LEU A 87 -4.88 10.25 -0.26
C LEU A 87 -5.32 10.87 1.07
N PRO A 88 -6.59 10.81 1.52
CA PRO A 88 -6.98 11.36 2.82
C PRO A 88 -6.18 10.77 3.99
N ARG A 89 -5.75 9.49 3.89
CA ARG A 89 -4.92 8.85 4.91
C ARG A 89 -3.49 9.40 4.91
N ALA A 90 -2.90 9.65 3.74
CA ALA A 90 -1.58 10.30 3.66
C ALA A 90 -1.58 11.71 4.24
N VAL A 91 -2.66 12.48 4.01
CA VAL A 91 -2.84 13.79 4.64
C VAL A 91 -2.87 13.66 6.16
N MET A 92 -3.66 12.71 6.68
CA MET A 92 -3.72 12.44 8.12
C MET A 92 -2.36 12.01 8.71
N ILE A 93 -1.58 11.21 7.97
CA ILE A 93 -0.22 10.84 8.38
C ILE A 93 0.65 12.09 8.59
N ASN A 94 0.66 13.04 7.66
CA ASN A 94 1.46 14.26 7.81
C ASN A 94 0.98 15.15 8.96
N ILE A 95 -0.33 15.22 9.21
CA ILE A 95 -0.89 15.91 10.39
C ILE A 95 -0.33 15.29 11.69
N LEU A 96 -0.39 13.96 11.81
CA LEU A 96 0.12 13.24 12.98
C LEU A 96 1.63 13.36 13.13
N ARG A 97 2.38 13.32 12.02
CA ARG A 97 3.84 13.54 12.02
C ARG A 97 4.19 14.95 12.49
N ARG A 98 3.49 15.97 12.02
CA ARG A 98 3.67 17.37 12.48
C ARG A 98 3.43 17.51 13.98
N GLN A 99 2.35 16.89 14.49
CA GLN A 99 2.06 16.89 15.94
C GLN A 99 3.18 16.23 16.76
N ARG A 100 3.85 15.22 16.20
CA ARG A 100 5.00 14.54 16.80
C ARG A 100 6.36 15.20 16.51
N LYS A 101 6.38 16.38 15.87
CA LYS A 101 7.61 17.07 15.43
C LYS A 101 8.48 16.23 14.48
N MET A 102 7.87 15.33 13.72
CA MET A 102 8.52 14.54 12.68
C MET A 102 8.49 15.28 11.35
N LYS A 103 9.49 15.05 10.49
CA LYS A 103 9.54 15.59 9.13
C LYS A 103 8.33 15.10 8.32
N GLU A 104 7.62 15.98 7.63
CA GLU A 104 6.54 15.60 6.73
C GLU A 104 7.06 14.75 5.55
N ILE A 105 6.22 13.84 5.07
CA ILE A 105 6.52 12.93 3.97
C ILE A 105 5.94 13.50 2.68
N LYS A 106 6.70 13.47 1.59
CA LYS A 106 6.19 13.88 0.27
C LYS A 106 5.17 12.88 -0.24
N VAL A 107 3.97 13.35 -0.56
CA VAL A 107 2.89 12.51 -1.08
C VAL A 107 2.98 12.41 -2.60
N ILE A 108 3.05 11.19 -3.14
CA ILE A 108 2.96 10.92 -4.57
C ILE A 108 1.64 10.19 -4.84
N ILE A 109 0.79 10.81 -5.67
CA ILE A 109 -0.52 10.26 -6.03
C ILE A 109 -0.37 9.46 -7.33
N VAL A 110 -0.85 8.23 -7.32
CA VAL A 110 -0.96 7.36 -8.48
C VAL A 110 -2.44 7.22 -8.82
N PRO A 111 -2.88 7.69 -10.00
CA PRO A 111 -4.28 7.59 -10.41
C PRO A 111 -4.77 6.14 -10.37
N ILE A 112 -6.01 5.94 -9.93
CA ILE A 112 -6.63 4.61 -9.95
C ILE A 112 -6.90 4.19 -11.40
N VAL A 113 -6.53 2.95 -11.73
CA VAL A 113 -6.90 2.31 -13.00
C VAL A 113 -8.42 2.11 -13.03
N ARG A 114 -9.06 2.46 -14.15
CA ARG A 114 -10.50 2.35 -14.34
C ARG A 114 -10.83 1.22 -15.31
N ASP A 115 -12.00 0.61 -15.12
CA ASP A 115 -12.55 -0.35 -16.08
C ASP A 115 -13.11 0.35 -17.33
N ASN A 116 -13.62 -0.43 -18.29
CA ASN A 116 -14.19 0.09 -19.54
C ASN A 116 -15.43 0.98 -19.33
N GLN A 117 -16.02 0.98 -18.13
CA GLN A 117 -17.15 1.81 -17.73
C GLN A 117 -16.71 3.03 -16.90
N GLY A 118 -15.39 3.28 -16.83
CA GLY A 118 -14.83 4.40 -16.07
C GLY A 118 -14.85 4.20 -14.56
N ARG A 119 -15.21 3.02 -14.05
CA ARG A 119 -15.28 2.76 -12.60
C ARG A 119 -13.91 2.33 -12.05
N PRO A 120 -13.49 2.81 -10.87
CA PRO A 120 -12.20 2.43 -10.26
C PRO A 120 -12.05 0.92 -10.08
N ILE A 121 -10.96 0.33 -10.53
CA ILE A 121 -10.61 -1.06 -10.24
C ILE A 121 -10.09 -1.13 -8.80
N SER A 122 -10.77 -1.92 -7.97
CA SER A 122 -10.41 -2.08 -6.56
C SER A 122 -10.52 -3.53 -6.13
N SER A 123 -9.72 -3.94 -5.15
CA SER A 123 -9.78 -5.30 -4.60
C SER A 123 -11.15 -5.64 -4.01
N HIS A 124 -11.93 -4.63 -3.60
CA HIS A 124 -13.29 -4.85 -3.13
C HIS A 124 -14.21 -5.39 -4.23
N ARG A 125 -14.13 -4.80 -5.43
CA ARG A 125 -14.96 -5.19 -6.59
C ARG A 125 -14.65 -6.61 -7.06
N PHE A 126 -13.38 -7.03 -7.00
CA PHE A 126 -13.02 -8.43 -7.20
C PHE A 126 -13.60 -9.36 -6.13
N ARG A 127 -13.57 -8.96 -4.85
CA ARG A 127 -14.09 -9.81 -3.75
C ARG A 127 -15.59 -10.02 -3.79
N ILE A 128 -16.36 -9.06 -4.30
CA ILE A 128 -17.82 -9.18 -4.46
C ILE A 128 -18.22 -9.77 -5.82
N GLY A 129 -17.24 -10.13 -6.68
CA GLY A 129 -17.50 -10.72 -8.00
C GLY A 129 -18.00 -9.74 -9.07
N GLU A 130 -17.87 -8.42 -8.84
CA GLU A 130 -18.26 -7.41 -9.85
C GLU A 130 -17.27 -7.37 -11.03
N ILE A 131 -16.00 -7.72 -10.78
CA ILE A 131 -14.94 -7.83 -11.78
C ILE A 131 -14.27 -9.20 -11.60
N GLN A 132 -13.96 -9.87 -12.71
CA GLN A 132 -13.24 -11.15 -12.75
C GLN A 132 -11.85 -10.96 -13.34
#